data_AF-A0A4Y7U6E4-F1
#
_entry.id   AF-A0A4Y7U6E4-F1
#
_cell.length_a   1.000
_cell.length_b   1.000
_cell.length_c   1.000
_cell.angle_alpha   90.00
_cell.angle_beta   90.00
_cell.angle_gamma   90.00
#
_symmetry.space_group_name_H-M   'P 1'
#
loop_
_entity.id
_entity.type
_entity.pdbx_description
1 polymer ?
#
loop_
_entity_poly.entity_id
_entity_poly.type
_entity_poly.pdbx_seq_one_letter_code
_entity_poly.pdbx_strand_id
1 'polypeptide(L)'
;MYILVLWSGFAFAQNEQLAQYYYDKGDFEKAKVSYEQLLSLAPSNTQYFLRTIDCYQQLQQFDIAQKAIQERYNRYKQGVFLVELGYNFQLQKNESKAKNYYDQAIEKIRTNSNDVYGIGNSFEKKVLLEYALKAYQTAMEVQPNYNFN
;
A
#
# COMPACT_ATOMS: atom_id res chain seq x y z
N MET A 1 5.42 -27.81 28.27
CA MET A 1 4.52 -27.56 27.13
C MET A 1 4.83 -26.19 26.53
N TYR A 2 5.97 -26.05 25.83
CA TYR A 2 6.43 -24.78 25.21
C TYR A 2 7.11 -25.00 23.85
N ILE A 3 6.91 -26.17 23.21
CA ILE A 3 7.60 -26.52 21.96
C ILE A 3 6.73 -26.27 20.71
N LEU A 4 5.40 -26.12 20.86
CA LEU A 4 4.48 -25.94 19.72
C LEU A 4 4.44 -24.51 19.14
N VAL A 5 4.92 -23.50 19.87
CA VAL A 5 4.86 -22.08 19.41
C VAL A 5 6.02 -21.73 18.48
N LEU A 6 7.13 -22.48 18.53
CA LEU A 6 8.30 -22.19 17.70
C LEU A 6 8.13 -22.66 16.25
N TRP A 7 7.43 -23.77 16.01
CA TRP A 7 7.31 -24.35 14.66
C TRP A 7 6.39 -23.57 13.71
N SER A 8 5.32 -22.93 14.20
CA SER A 8 4.41 -22.16 13.35
C SER A 8 5.04 -20.87 12.82
N GLY A 9 5.92 -20.23 13.60
CA GLY A 9 6.65 -19.03 13.17
C GLY A 9 7.63 -19.29 12.03
N PHE A 10 8.34 -20.43 12.05
CA PHE A 10 9.28 -20.80 10.98
C PHE A 10 8.59 -21.03 9.63
N ALA A 11 7.44 -21.71 9.63
CA ALA A 11 6.67 -21.93 8.40
C ALA A 11 6.13 -20.63 7.82
N PHE A 12 5.71 -19.69 8.68
CA PHE A 12 5.20 -18.40 8.24
C PHE A 12 6.28 -17.52 7.59
N ALA A 13 7.47 -17.45 8.20
CA ALA A 13 8.60 -16.69 7.66
C ALA A 13 9.10 -17.26 6.31
N GLN A 14 9.09 -18.59 6.15
CA GLN A 14 9.42 -19.23 4.86
C GLN A 14 8.43 -18.87 3.76
N ASN A 15 7.13 -18.80 4.09
CA ASN A 15 6.10 -18.42 3.13
C ASN A 15 6.24 -16.94 2.70
N GLU A 16 6.61 -16.04 3.61
CA GLU A 16 6.87 -14.63 3.31
C GLU A 16 8.07 -14.46 2.38
N GLN A 17 9.18 -15.14 2.66
CA GLN A 17 10.38 -15.12 1.82
C GLN A 17 10.09 -15.66 0.41
N LEU A 18 9.29 -16.72 0.31
CA LEU A 18 8.90 -17.28 -0.99
C LEU A 18 7.99 -16.32 -1.78
N ALA A 19 7.02 -15.68 -1.12
CA ALA A 19 6.17 -14.68 -1.75
C ALA A 19 6.99 -13.49 -2.29
N GLN A 20 7.93 -13.01 -1.48
CA GLN A 20 8.86 -11.94 -1.88
C GLN A 20 9.77 -12.39 -3.03
N TYR A 21 10.29 -13.62 -3.01
CA TYR A 21 11.07 -14.17 -4.12
C TYR A 21 10.30 -14.18 -5.44
N TYR A 22 9.05 -14.66 -5.46
CA TYR A 22 8.23 -14.62 -6.67
C TYR A 22 7.99 -13.20 -7.16
N TYR A 23 7.72 -12.28 -6.24
CA TYR A 23 7.52 -10.88 -6.55
C TYR A 23 8.77 -10.23 -7.18
N ASP A 24 9.95 -10.45 -6.59
CA ASP A 24 11.21 -9.89 -7.10
C ASP A 24 11.62 -10.47 -8.47
N LYS A 25 11.15 -11.68 -8.79
CA LYS A 25 11.29 -12.29 -10.13
C LYS A 25 10.25 -11.81 -11.13
N GLY A 26 9.26 -11.03 -10.70
CA GLY A 26 8.13 -10.60 -11.54
C GLY A 26 7.12 -11.72 -11.83
N ASP A 27 7.19 -12.84 -11.11
CA ASP A 27 6.19 -13.92 -11.17
C ASP A 27 4.97 -13.52 -10.33
N PHE A 28 4.27 -12.49 -10.80
CA PHE A 28 3.21 -11.83 -10.04
C PHE A 28 2.00 -12.74 -9.79
N GLU A 29 1.75 -13.73 -10.64
CA GLU A 29 0.67 -14.71 -10.38
C GLU A 29 0.98 -15.59 -9.17
N LYS A 30 2.21 -16.12 -9.06
CA LYS A 30 2.59 -16.91 -7.88
C LYS A 30 2.71 -16.02 -6.65
N ALA A 31 3.30 -14.83 -6.80
CA ALA A 31 3.41 -13.87 -5.71
C ALA A 31 2.03 -13.50 -5.14
N LYS A 32 1.05 -13.24 -6.01
CA LYS A 32 -0.35 -12.96 -5.63
C LYS A 32 -0.92 -14.06 -4.77
N VAL A 33 -0.87 -15.32 -5.22
CA VAL A 33 -1.39 -16.48 -4.47
C VAL A 33 -0.72 -16.60 -3.10
N SER A 34 0.61 -16.44 -3.04
CA SER A 34 1.33 -16.50 -1.78
C SER A 34 0.97 -15.35 -0.83
N TYR A 35 0.84 -14.11 -1.33
CA TYR A 35 0.43 -12.97 -0.51
C TYR A 35 -1.03 -13.02 -0.09
N GLU A 36 -1.94 -13.54 -0.92
CA GLU A 36 -3.34 -13.81 -0.54
C GLU A 36 -3.40 -14.82 0.61
N GLN A 37 -2.60 -15.88 0.56
CA GLN A 37 -2.50 -16.84 1.66
C GLN A 37 -1.98 -16.19 2.95
N LEU A 38 -0.86 -15.45 2.87
CA LEU A 38 -0.31 -14.71 4.02
C LEU A 38 -1.33 -13.72 4.59
N LEU A 39 -2.06 -13.01 3.73
CA LEU A 39 -3.08 -12.06 4.13
C LEU A 39 -4.29 -12.76 4.77
N SER A 40 -4.70 -13.93 4.29
CA SER A 40 -5.78 -14.71 4.91
C SER A 40 -5.44 -15.14 6.35
N LEU A 41 -4.16 -15.43 6.61
CA LEU A 41 -3.65 -15.78 7.94
C LEU A 41 -3.48 -14.55 8.84
N ALA A 42 -3.17 -13.39 8.26
CA ALA A 42 -3.03 -12.12 8.97
C ALA A 42 -3.84 -10.99 8.29
N PRO A 43 -5.18 -10.97 8.41
CA PRO A 43 -6.03 -10.06 7.62
C PRO A 43 -5.81 -8.57 7.91
N SER A 44 -5.24 -8.22 9.07
CA SER A 44 -4.90 -6.85 9.46
C SER A 44 -3.52 -6.40 8.99
N ASN A 45 -2.69 -7.29 8.42
CA ASN A 45 -1.36 -6.94 7.96
C ASN A 45 -1.43 -6.09 6.67
N THR A 46 -1.19 -4.78 6.81
CA THR A 46 -1.23 -3.84 5.70
C THR A 46 -0.17 -4.13 4.65
N GLN A 47 1.02 -4.60 5.04
CA GLN A 47 2.10 -4.84 4.08
C GLN A 47 1.75 -5.99 3.11
N TYR A 48 1.18 -7.08 3.63
CA TYR A 48 0.70 -8.18 2.78
C TYR A 48 -0.42 -7.73 1.88
N PHE A 49 -1.35 -6.94 2.41
CA PHE A 49 -2.41 -6.37 1.60
C PHE A 49 -1.86 -5.52 0.45
N LEU A 50 -0.93 -4.60 0.72
CA LEU A 50 -0.33 -3.74 -0.30
C LEU A 50 0.44 -4.56 -1.35
N ARG A 51 1.14 -5.64 -0.94
CA ARG A 51 1.78 -6.56 -1.89
C ARG A 51 0.78 -7.32 -2.77
N THR A 52 -0.33 -7.78 -2.20
CA THR A 52 -1.42 -8.38 -2.99
C THR A 52 -1.99 -7.39 -4.00
N ILE A 53 -2.25 -6.15 -3.58
CA ILE A 53 -2.73 -5.08 -4.47
C ILE A 53 -1.75 -4.79 -5.59
N ASP A 54 -0.46 -4.68 -5.29
CA ASP A 54 0.56 -4.43 -6.29
C ASP A 54 0.64 -5.59 -7.29
N CYS A 55 0.52 -6.85 -6.85
CA CYS A 55 0.43 -7.99 -7.76
C CYS A 55 -0.80 -7.89 -8.68
N TYR A 56 -1.99 -7.56 -8.15
CA TYR A 56 -3.18 -7.35 -8.99
C TYR A 56 -2.95 -6.24 -10.03
N GLN A 57 -2.33 -5.14 -9.63
CA GLN A 57 -2.01 -4.02 -10.52
C GLN A 57 -1.04 -4.42 -11.64
N GLN A 58 0.03 -5.15 -11.32
CA GLN A 58 1.00 -5.64 -12.30
C GLN A 58 0.37 -6.64 -13.29
N LEU A 59 -0.61 -7.42 -12.82
CA LEU A 59 -1.41 -8.33 -13.63
C LEU A 59 -2.58 -7.64 -14.35
N GLN A 60 -2.69 -6.32 -14.27
CA GLN A 60 -3.77 -5.52 -14.85
C GLN A 60 -5.18 -5.91 -14.36
N GLN A 61 -5.28 -6.55 -13.19
CA GLN A 61 -6.53 -6.90 -12.52
C GLN A 61 -7.07 -5.69 -11.73
N PHE A 62 -7.22 -4.56 -12.43
CA PHE A 62 -7.47 -3.25 -11.82
C PHE A 62 -8.82 -3.15 -11.09
N ASP A 63 -9.85 -3.85 -11.58
CA ASP A 63 -11.17 -3.86 -10.94
C ASP A 63 -11.13 -4.57 -9.57
N ILE A 64 -10.38 -5.68 -9.49
CA ILE A 64 -10.20 -6.44 -8.25
C ILE A 64 -9.39 -5.61 -7.26
N ALA A 65 -8.28 -5.01 -7.72
CA ALA A 65 -7.46 -4.13 -6.90
C ALA A 65 -8.30 -2.96 -6.36
N GLN A 66 -9.03 -2.24 -7.23
CA GLN A 66 -9.86 -1.11 -6.83
C GLN A 66 -10.88 -1.49 -5.74
N LYS A 67 -11.62 -2.59 -5.94
CA LYS A 67 -12.62 -3.05 -4.98
C LYS A 67 -11.98 -3.38 -3.63
N ALA A 68 -10.89 -4.14 -3.64
CA ALA A 68 -10.18 -4.52 -2.43
C ALA A 68 -9.61 -3.31 -1.67
N ILE A 69 -9.00 -2.34 -2.39
CA ILE A 69 -8.50 -1.10 -1.78
C ILE A 69 -9.65 -0.28 -1.20
N GLN A 70 -10.76 -0.16 -1.92
CA GLN A 70 -11.92 0.61 -1.46
C GLN A 70 -12.55 0.01 -0.20
N GLU A 71 -12.68 -1.32 -0.12
CA GLU A 71 -13.15 -2.02 1.07
C GLU A 71 -12.20 -1.80 2.26
N ARG A 72 -10.89 -1.92 2.04
CA ARG A 72 -9.86 -1.67 3.06
C ARG A 72 -9.91 -0.21 3.55
N TYR A 73 -10.00 0.75 2.64
CA TYR A 73 -10.13 2.16 2.97
C TYR A 73 -11.42 2.44 3.75
N ASN A 74 -12.54 1.82 3.39
CA ASN A 74 -13.79 2.00 4.12
C ASN A 74 -13.72 1.50 5.57
N ARG A 75 -12.92 0.46 5.82
CA ARG A 75 -12.72 -0.09 7.16
C ARG A 75 -11.75 0.70 8.02
N TYR A 76 -10.61 1.11 7.48
CA TYR A 76 -9.51 1.67 8.28
C TYR A 76 -9.26 3.15 8.05
N LYS A 77 -9.78 3.71 6.96
CA LYS A 77 -9.64 5.12 6.58
C LYS A 77 -8.18 5.61 6.61
N GLN A 78 -7.21 4.76 6.27
CA GLN A 78 -5.79 5.15 6.18
C GLN A 78 -5.48 5.83 4.84
N GLY A 79 -4.65 6.87 4.87
CA GLY A 79 -4.33 7.68 3.69
C GLY A 79 -3.59 6.95 2.58
N VAL A 80 -2.75 5.97 2.92
CA VAL A 80 -2.02 5.14 1.96
C VAL A 80 -2.94 4.52 0.90
N PHE A 81 -4.17 4.13 1.28
CA PHE A 81 -5.11 3.51 0.34
C PHE A 81 -5.69 4.48 -0.69
N LEU A 82 -5.68 5.79 -0.41
CA LEU A 82 -6.03 6.80 -1.41
C LEU A 82 -4.94 6.89 -2.48
N VAL A 83 -3.67 6.78 -2.08
CA VAL A 83 -2.55 6.72 -3.04
C VAL A 83 -2.67 5.48 -3.92
N GLU A 84 -2.94 4.30 -3.33
CA GLU A 84 -3.10 3.06 -4.11
C GLU A 84 -4.32 3.12 -5.06
N LEU A 85 -5.43 3.74 -4.67
CA LEU A 85 -6.58 3.97 -5.57
C LEU A 85 -6.18 4.88 -6.74
N GLY A 86 -5.48 5.98 -6.46
CA GLY A 86 -5.01 6.88 -7.50
C GLY A 86 -4.06 6.20 -8.48
N TYR A 87 -3.12 5.41 -7.95
CA TYR A 87 -2.16 4.65 -8.77
C TYR A 87 -2.85 3.58 -9.63
N ASN A 88 -3.86 2.89 -9.09
CA ASN A 88 -4.67 1.95 -9.86
C ASN A 88 -5.37 2.63 -11.07
N PHE A 89 -5.86 3.86 -10.91
CA PHE A 89 -6.44 4.62 -12.01
C PHE A 89 -5.38 5.16 -12.98
N GLN A 90 -4.20 5.55 -12.49
CA GLN A 90 -3.09 5.97 -13.33
C GLN A 90 -2.61 4.85 -14.25
N LEU A 91 -2.50 3.61 -13.75
CA LEU A 91 -2.17 2.44 -14.58
C LEU A 91 -3.20 2.18 -15.68
N GLN A 92 -4.46 2.59 -15.47
CA GLN A 92 -5.53 2.57 -16.46
C GLN A 92 -5.55 3.81 -17.37
N LYS A 93 -4.56 4.70 -17.28
CA LYS A 93 -4.48 5.98 -18.00
C LYS A 93 -5.64 6.93 -17.69
N ASN A 94 -6.28 6.77 -16.52
CA ASN A 94 -7.34 7.65 -16.05
C ASN A 94 -6.78 8.73 -15.12
N GLU A 95 -6.05 9.68 -15.72
CA GLU A 95 -5.33 10.73 -15.00
C GLU A 95 -6.24 11.60 -14.13
N SER A 96 -7.48 11.85 -14.59
CA SER A 96 -8.46 12.65 -13.84
C SER A 96 -8.81 12.00 -12.50
N LYS A 97 -9.12 10.70 -12.51
CA LYS A 97 -9.40 9.95 -11.28
C LYS A 97 -8.15 9.78 -10.43
N ALA A 98 -7.00 9.49 -11.05
CA ALA A 98 -5.73 9.37 -10.34
C ALA A 98 -5.44 10.64 -9.52
N LYS A 99 -5.46 11.80 -10.18
CA LYS A 99 -5.27 13.11 -9.55
C LYS A 99 -6.28 13.35 -8.43
N ASN A 100 -7.56 13.02 -8.64
CA ASN A 100 -8.59 13.21 -7.62
C ASN A 100 -8.29 12.43 -6.33
N TYR A 101 -7.82 11.18 -6.43
CA TYR A 101 -7.46 10.38 -5.26
C TYR A 101 -6.14 10.84 -4.62
N TYR A 102 -5.16 11.26 -5.42
CA TYR A 102 -3.93 11.83 -4.89
C TYR A 102 -4.18 13.13 -4.12
N ASP A 103 -5.02 14.03 -4.63
CA ASP A 103 -5.40 15.25 -3.93
C ASP A 103 -6.15 14.94 -2.63
N GLN A 104 -7.03 13.92 -2.61
CA GLN A 104 -7.67 13.45 -1.37
C GLN A 104 -6.65 12.91 -0.36
N ALA A 105 -5.60 12.22 -0.81
CA ALA A 105 -4.52 11.77 0.07
C ALA A 105 -3.82 12.98 0.71
N ILE A 106 -3.45 13.99 -0.08
CA ILE A 106 -2.82 15.22 0.42
C ILE A 106 -3.74 15.95 1.42
N GLU A 107 -5.03 16.06 1.13
CA GLU A 107 -5.99 16.69 2.06
C GLU A 107 -6.08 15.93 3.40
N LYS A 108 -5.91 14.62 3.36
CA LYS A 108 -5.88 13.81 4.57
C LYS A 108 -4.73 14.19 5.50
N ILE A 109 -3.57 14.59 4.97
CA ILE A 109 -2.45 15.11 5.77
C ILE A 109 -2.84 16.41 6.47
N ARG A 110 -3.63 17.28 5.83
CA ARG A 110 -4.12 18.52 6.45
C ARG A 110 -5.02 18.24 7.65
N THR A 111 -5.83 17.18 7.58
CA THR A 111 -6.71 16.77 8.68
C THR A 111 -6.01 15.89 9.74
N ASN A 112 -4.97 15.17 9.36
CA ASN A 112 -4.16 14.33 10.25
C ASN A 112 -2.70 14.28 9.75
N SER A 113 -1.85 15.15 10.30
CA SER A 113 -0.47 15.31 9.82
C SER A 113 0.36 14.03 9.93
N ASN A 114 0.03 13.12 10.86
CA ASN A 114 0.71 11.83 10.99
C ASN A 114 0.53 10.92 9.77
N ASP A 115 -0.49 11.15 8.93
CA ASP A 115 -0.67 10.37 7.70
C ASP A 115 0.43 10.62 6.66
N VAL A 116 1.23 11.69 6.81
CA VAL A 116 2.35 12.01 5.91
C VAL A 116 3.32 10.86 5.74
N TYR A 117 3.62 10.09 6.81
CA TYR A 117 4.59 9.00 6.72
C TYR A 117 4.11 7.88 5.79
N GLY A 118 2.82 7.53 5.88
CA GLY A 118 2.24 6.51 5.01
C GLY A 118 2.00 6.99 3.58
N ILE A 119 1.51 8.22 3.43
CA ILE A 119 1.18 8.82 2.12
C ILE A 119 2.44 9.15 1.34
N GLY A 120 3.40 9.86 1.95
CA GLY A 120 4.67 10.23 1.33
C GLY A 120 5.44 9.01 0.88
N ASN A 121 5.61 8.01 1.77
CA ASN A 121 6.32 6.78 1.41
C ASN A 121 5.64 5.98 0.29
N SER A 122 4.30 5.99 0.23
CA SER A 122 3.57 5.35 -0.86
C SER A 122 3.80 6.08 -2.18
N PHE A 123 3.75 7.42 -2.20
CA PHE A 123 4.10 8.20 -3.39
C PHE A 123 5.54 7.94 -3.86
N GLU A 124 6.51 7.89 -2.94
CA GLU A 124 7.91 7.56 -3.27
C GLU A 124 8.04 6.18 -3.91
N LYS A 125 7.43 5.16 -3.30
CA LYS A 125 7.46 3.77 -3.82
C LYS A 125 6.87 3.65 -5.22
N LYS A 126 5.89 4.50 -5.55
CA LYS A 126 5.25 4.57 -6.87
C LYS A 126 5.93 5.57 -7.81
N VAL A 127 7.06 6.16 -7.41
CA VAL A 127 7.85 7.14 -8.17
C VAL A 127 7.05 8.40 -8.53
N LEU A 128 6.07 8.75 -7.70
CA LEU A 128 5.24 9.94 -7.82
C LEU A 128 5.86 11.11 -7.04
N LEU A 129 7.09 11.48 -7.43
CA LEU A 129 7.97 12.34 -6.64
C LEU A 129 7.39 13.74 -6.39
N GLU A 130 6.66 14.32 -7.34
CA GLU A 130 5.99 15.61 -7.15
C GLU A 130 4.92 15.54 -6.06
N TYR A 131 4.15 14.44 -6.01
CA TYR A 131 3.15 14.23 -4.96
C TYR A 131 3.79 13.89 -3.61
N ALA A 132 4.92 13.16 -3.60
CA ALA A 132 5.69 12.93 -2.37
C ALA A 132 6.18 14.25 -1.78
N LEU A 133 6.79 15.12 -2.60
CA LEU A 133 7.23 16.45 -2.18
C LEU A 133 6.05 17.28 -1.65
N LYS A 134 4.92 17.30 -2.38
CA LYS A 134 3.71 18.00 -1.95
C LYS A 134 3.18 17.47 -0.61
N ALA A 135 3.27 16.16 -0.36
CA ALA A 135 2.86 15.55 0.90
C ALA A 135 3.72 16.03 2.07
N TYR A 136 5.04 16.01 1.93
CA TYR A 136 5.97 16.47 2.97
C TYR A 136 5.82 17.97 3.24
N GLN A 137 5.72 18.79 2.19
CA GLN A 137 5.48 20.23 2.31
C GLN A 137 4.17 20.51 3.03
N THR A 138 3.08 19.85 2.64
CA THR A 138 1.78 19.98 3.29
C THR A 138 1.85 19.63 4.78
N ALA A 139 2.62 18.60 5.14
CA ALA A 139 2.77 18.22 6.54
C ALA A 139 3.56 19.27 7.35
N MET A 140 4.62 19.85 6.76
CA MET A 140 5.40 20.92 7.40
C MET A 140 4.63 22.24 7.51
N GLU A 141 3.73 22.53 6.56
CA GLU A 141 2.81 23.68 6.65
C GLU A 141 1.88 23.57 7.86
N VAL A 142 1.31 22.38 8.08
CA VAL A 142 0.32 22.13 9.13
C VAL A 142 1.00 21.95 10.49
N GLN A 143 2.17 21.33 10.50
CA GLN A 143 2.88 20.93 11.70
C GLN A 143 4.37 21.29 11.59
N PRO A 144 4.75 22.55 11.93
CA PRO A 144 6.09 23.09 11.68
C PRO A 144 7.25 22.40 12.39
N ASN A 145 6.98 21.50 13.35
CA ASN A 145 8.02 20.71 14.01
C ASN A 145 8.41 19.46 13.21
N TYR A 146 7.68 19.12 12.14
CA TYR A 146 8.14 18.12 11.18
C TYR A 146 9.32 18.67 10.38
N ASN A 147 10.32 17.83 10.16
CA ASN A 147 11.48 18.16 9.36
C ASN A 147 11.75 17.04 8.35
N PHE A 148 11.46 17.32 7.08
CA PHE A 148 11.69 16.42 5.94
C PHE A 148 12.73 17.00 4.96
N ASN A 149 13.52 18.00 5.40
CA ASN A 149 14.60 18.61 4.63
C ASN A 149 15.87 17.75 4.62
#